data_AF-A0A1Z8MVH0-F1
#
_entry.id   AF-A0A1Z8MVH0-F1
#
_cell.length_a   1.000
_cell.length_b   1.000
_cell.length_c   1.000
_cell.angle_alpha   90.00
_cell.angle_beta   90.00
_cell.angle_gamma   90.00
#
_symmetry.space_group_name_H-M   'P 1'
#
loop_
_entity.id
_entity.type
_entity.pdbx_description
1 polymer ?
#
loop_
_entity_poly.entity_id
_entity_poly.type
_entity_poly.pdbx_seq_one_letter_code
_entity_poly.pdbx_strand_id
1 'polypeptide(L)'
;MRSVFIIIALSLSACGGGGSPEQTPPPILTPTPPAPETPLFSEALDCVDTPESSVVTGTSFKRVTLSDENAICNDGSPAVMFIQRAATVAGEQNWSINFQGGGGCIGEDCASRWCSGGDDRMTSSSAPDGSEFEGIFSQDAANLRPDANKVFLHYCSSDNFAGQRSDVIVPATDTTPEFKIHFQGANILNAAMDSLEIGAVSDDGTVSLPPLGSAGLFTISGTSAGCGAVSKQGDRLAARAKGLGHTTQLICDGNFTPDIPFLPDDNRRDTVAAALESAWSARNENHDPLRDESCIELQTEAPWRCDVPSYVLANHITESPIFVRMDLGDPTISNNYINNGYTEAEFATGVRDGLISASQGTGIEQPMAIPAIFAPACRRHVALFSRAGFFETSMTDELGVEQTLNDAIDLYARGLPVALIDTIPRSLSSCGN
;
A
#
# COMPACT_ATOMS: atom_id res chain seq x y z
N MET A 1 50.72 -21.21 -50.16
CA MET A 1 50.65 -20.05 -51.07
C MET A 1 50.89 -18.79 -50.26
N ARG A 2 51.91 -18.02 -50.66
CA ARG A 2 52.31 -16.64 -50.28
C ARG A 2 52.56 -16.39 -48.78
N SER A 3 53.81 -16.42 -48.32
CA SER A 3 54.85 -15.36 -48.45
C SER A 3 54.75 -14.31 -47.33
N VAL A 4 55.77 -13.73 -46.69
CA VAL A 4 57.23 -13.87 -46.57
C VAL A 4 57.69 -12.51 -46.00
N PHE A 5 58.47 -12.54 -44.92
CA PHE A 5 59.59 -11.64 -44.58
C PHE A 5 59.38 -10.23 -44.01
N ILE A 6 59.86 -10.13 -42.76
CA ILE A 6 60.64 -9.04 -42.16
C ILE A 6 61.94 -8.81 -42.96
N ILE A 7 62.41 -7.55 -43.07
CA ILE A 7 63.82 -7.05 -43.09
C ILE A 7 63.78 -5.54 -43.46
N ILE A 8 64.17 -4.54 -42.63
CA ILE A 8 65.49 -4.02 -42.14
C ILE A 8 65.75 -2.59 -42.65
N ALA A 9 66.08 -1.72 -41.68
CA ALA A 9 67.05 -0.61 -41.62
C ALA A 9 67.07 0.64 -42.53
N LEU A 10 67.05 1.78 -41.81
CA LEU A 10 67.97 2.95 -41.81
C LEU A 10 68.63 3.49 -43.09
N SER A 11 68.44 4.80 -43.32
CA SER A 11 69.49 5.84 -43.42
C SER A 11 68.82 7.24 -43.31
N LEU A 12 69.14 8.09 -42.31
CA LEU A 12 70.20 9.12 -42.17
C LEU A 12 69.89 10.51 -42.80
N SER A 13 70.05 11.55 -41.97
CA SER A 13 70.28 13.01 -42.24
C SER A 13 69.17 13.86 -42.87
N ALA A 14 69.10 15.19 -42.72
CA ALA A 14 69.44 16.17 -41.67
C ALA A 14 68.76 17.50 -42.09
N CYS A 15 68.44 18.34 -41.11
CA CYS A 15 68.27 19.81 -41.14
C CYS A 15 67.29 20.47 -42.15
N GLY A 16 66.31 21.21 -41.61
CA GLY A 16 65.58 22.24 -42.35
C GLY A 16 64.62 23.01 -41.44
N GLY A 17 64.97 24.24 -41.07
CA GLY A 17 64.14 25.12 -40.24
C GLY A 17 62.94 25.71 -41.00
N GLY A 18 61.84 25.91 -40.29
CA GLY A 18 60.65 26.62 -40.76
C GLY A 18 59.80 27.04 -39.55
N GLY A 19 59.45 28.32 -39.48
CA GLY A 19 58.81 28.96 -38.32
C GLY A 19 57.43 28.38 -37.95
N SER A 20 57.13 28.38 -36.66
CA SER A 20 55.79 28.07 -36.14
C SER A 20 54.85 29.27 -36.37
N PRO A 21 53.68 29.09 -37.01
CA PRO A 21 52.60 30.06 -36.91
C PRO A 21 51.97 29.94 -35.52
N GLU A 22 51.76 31.08 -34.89
CA GLU A 22 51.07 31.26 -33.63
C GLU A 22 49.64 30.70 -33.76
N GLN A 23 49.37 29.53 -33.15
CA GLN A 23 48.03 28.99 -33.04
C GLN A 23 47.28 29.77 -31.95
N THR A 24 46.28 30.54 -32.36
CA THR A 24 45.28 31.07 -31.44
C THR A 24 44.61 29.91 -30.71
N PRO A 25 44.52 29.92 -29.36
CA PRO A 25 43.83 28.88 -28.63
C PRO A 25 42.36 28.85 -29.06
N PRO A 26 41.74 27.67 -29.19
CA PRO A 26 40.33 27.58 -29.51
C PRO A 26 39.50 28.32 -28.44
N PRO A 27 38.37 28.95 -28.82
CA PRO A 27 37.51 29.60 -27.86
C PRO A 27 37.09 28.58 -26.80
N ILE A 28 37.25 28.95 -25.53
CA ILE A 28 36.74 28.19 -24.39
C ILE A 28 35.22 28.11 -24.59
N LEU A 29 34.74 26.93 -24.97
CA LEU A 29 33.31 26.62 -24.95
C LEU A 29 32.88 26.68 -23.49
N THR A 30 32.22 27.76 -23.10
CA THR A 30 31.44 27.77 -21.87
C THR A 30 30.48 26.59 -21.94
N PRO A 31 30.49 25.65 -20.97
CA PRO A 31 29.54 24.55 -20.97
C PRO A 31 28.13 25.15 -21.01
N THR A 32 27.34 24.72 -21.98
CA THR A 32 25.90 24.98 -22.00
C THR A 32 25.36 24.57 -20.62
N PRO A 33 24.61 25.44 -19.93
CA PRO A 33 23.93 25.04 -18.70
C PRO A 33 23.19 23.74 -18.95
N PRO A 34 23.25 22.74 -18.05
CA PRO A 34 22.40 21.57 -18.18
C PRO A 34 20.96 22.05 -18.36
N ALA A 35 20.22 21.37 -19.24
CA ALA A 35 18.78 21.64 -19.39
C ALA A 35 18.14 21.60 -17.99
N PRO A 36 17.19 22.50 -17.69
CA PRO A 36 16.53 22.49 -16.40
C PRO A 36 15.95 21.10 -16.14
N GLU A 37 16.28 20.52 -14.99
CA GLU A 37 15.73 19.24 -14.55
C GLU A 37 14.23 19.40 -14.34
N THR A 38 13.44 18.40 -14.72
CA THR A 38 11.99 18.41 -14.48
C THR A 38 11.74 18.51 -12.97
N PRO A 39 11.01 19.54 -12.50
CA PRO A 39 10.78 19.76 -11.07
C PRO A 39 9.91 18.66 -10.46
N LEU A 40 10.03 18.45 -9.14
CA LEU A 40 9.10 17.60 -8.42
C LEU A 40 7.69 18.19 -8.46
N PHE A 41 6.65 17.36 -8.39
CA PHE A 41 5.25 17.83 -8.42
C PHE A 41 4.95 18.86 -7.33
N SER A 42 5.55 18.73 -6.14
CA SER A 42 5.41 19.68 -5.03
C SER A 42 6.05 21.05 -5.32
N GLU A 43 6.98 21.13 -6.27
CA GLU A 43 7.62 22.36 -6.73
C GLU A 43 6.93 22.93 -7.98
N ALA A 44 6.41 22.03 -8.84
CA ALA A 44 5.76 22.37 -10.10
C ALA A 44 4.33 22.89 -9.91
N LEU A 45 3.65 22.47 -8.83
CA LEU A 45 2.26 22.78 -8.54
C LEU A 45 2.16 23.72 -7.33
N ASP A 46 1.75 24.97 -7.56
CA ASP A 46 1.66 26.05 -6.57
C ASP A 46 0.33 26.12 -5.81
N CYS A 47 -0.43 25.02 -5.84
CA CYS A 47 -1.78 24.93 -5.28
C CYS A 47 -1.81 24.60 -3.78
N VAL A 48 -0.65 24.34 -3.16
CA VAL A 48 -0.53 23.91 -1.75
C VAL A 48 0.61 24.67 -1.08
N ASP A 49 0.30 25.43 -0.03
CA ASP A 49 1.30 26.08 0.82
C ASP A 49 1.80 25.15 1.93
N THR A 50 0.89 24.46 2.61
CA THR A 50 1.18 23.52 3.70
C THR A 50 0.21 22.33 3.67
N PRO A 51 0.70 21.10 3.44
CA PRO A 51 -0.12 19.89 3.51
C PRO A 51 -0.70 19.70 4.93
N GLU A 52 -1.99 19.38 5.04
CA GLU A 52 -2.62 19.01 6.30
C GLU A 52 -2.37 17.54 6.61
N SER A 53 -2.11 17.17 7.87
CA SER A 53 -2.00 15.76 8.25
C SER A 53 -3.34 15.12 8.60
N SER A 54 -3.63 13.98 7.98
CA SER A 54 -4.70 13.05 8.31
C SER A 54 -4.37 12.15 9.50
N VAL A 55 -3.12 12.14 9.96
CA VAL A 55 -2.70 11.48 11.21
C VAL A 55 -2.95 12.41 12.39
N VAL A 56 -3.80 11.97 13.32
CA VAL A 56 -4.16 12.75 14.51
C VAL A 56 -2.95 12.94 15.41
N THR A 57 -2.61 14.19 15.73
CA THR A 57 -1.51 14.49 16.66
C THR A 57 -1.80 13.91 18.05
N GLY A 58 -0.81 13.27 18.65
CA GLY A 58 -0.93 12.65 19.97
C GLY A 58 0.40 12.35 20.63
N THR A 59 0.37 11.66 21.77
CA THR A 59 1.58 11.35 22.55
C THR A 59 1.83 9.86 22.73
N SER A 60 0.84 9.03 22.40
CA SER A 60 0.86 7.59 22.68
C SER A 60 1.71 6.80 21.68
N PHE A 61 1.80 7.28 20.45
CA PHE A 61 2.69 6.77 19.42
C PHE A 61 3.75 7.81 19.07
N LYS A 62 4.96 7.36 18.74
CA LYS A 62 6.10 8.22 18.42
C LYS A 62 6.59 7.97 17.01
N ARG A 63 6.92 9.05 16.29
CA ARG A 63 7.43 8.96 14.91
C ARG A 63 8.82 8.32 14.87
N VAL A 64 9.05 7.53 13.83
CA VAL A 64 10.34 6.99 13.39
C VAL A 64 10.49 7.35 11.93
N THR A 65 11.56 8.04 11.59
CA THR A 65 11.96 8.30 10.21
C THR A 65 12.75 7.12 9.65
N LEU A 66 12.33 6.59 8.50
CA LEU A 66 13.01 5.47 7.84
C LEU A 66 14.28 5.96 7.13
N SER A 67 15.35 5.17 7.18
CA SER A 67 16.69 5.59 6.76
C SER A 67 17.22 4.92 5.49
N ASP A 68 16.34 4.38 4.64
CA ASP A 68 16.71 3.79 3.34
C ASP A 68 16.61 4.83 2.20
N GLU A 69 17.50 4.77 1.22
CA GLU A 69 17.55 5.72 0.09
C GLU A 69 16.26 5.74 -0.73
N ASN A 70 15.57 4.60 -0.83
CA ASN A 70 14.31 4.48 -1.55
C ASN A 70 13.08 4.48 -0.63
N ALA A 71 13.25 4.64 0.69
CA ALA A 71 12.14 4.84 1.62
C ALA A 71 11.71 6.31 1.66
N ILE A 72 11.23 6.81 0.52
CA ILE A 72 10.82 8.21 0.34
C ILE A 72 9.37 8.31 -0.15
N CYS A 73 8.70 9.37 0.24
CA CYS A 73 7.35 9.72 -0.19
C CYS A 73 7.31 10.22 -1.63
N ASN A 74 6.12 10.47 -2.17
CA ASN A 74 5.95 10.96 -3.53
C ASN A 74 6.79 12.22 -3.81
N ASP A 75 6.95 13.11 -2.82
CA ASP A 75 7.68 14.38 -2.88
C ASP A 75 9.16 14.29 -2.51
N GLY A 76 9.67 13.08 -2.27
CA GLY A 76 11.06 12.85 -1.89
C GLY A 76 11.35 13.04 -0.40
N SER A 77 10.39 13.46 0.42
CA SER A 77 10.55 13.46 1.89
C SER A 77 10.73 12.03 2.41
N PRO A 78 11.53 11.78 3.48
CA PRO A 78 11.70 10.44 4.03
C PRO A 78 10.38 9.85 4.54
N ALA A 79 10.11 8.59 4.25
CA ALA A 79 8.93 7.90 4.77
C ALA A 79 9.03 7.69 6.29
N VAL A 80 7.88 7.64 6.95
CA VAL A 80 7.79 7.57 8.42
C VAL A 80 6.83 6.49 8.88
N MET A 81 7.09 5.96 10.08
CA MET A 81 6.14 5.12 10.81
C MET A 81 5.97 5.63 12.24
N PHE A 82 4.88 5.24 12.88
CA PHE A 82 4.58 5.57 14.26
C PHE A 82 4.61 4.30 15.12
N ILE A 83 5.36 4.34 16.22
CA ILE A 83 5.55 3.18 17.09
C ILE A 83 4.99 3.40 18.50
N GLN A 84 4.46 2.32 19.08
CA GLN A 84 4.15 2.22 20.50
C GLN A 84 4.65 0.87 21.02
N ARG A 85 5.42 0.90 22.11
CA ARG A 85 5.91 -0.31 22.77
C ARG A 85 4.79 -1.00 23.53
N ALA A 86 4.82 -2.33 23.57
CA ALA A 86 3.94 -3.11 24.44
C ALA A 86 4.05 -2.65 25.90
N ALA A 87 2.94 -2.75 26.65
CA ALA A 87 2.88 -2.36 28.05
C ALA A 87 3.46 -3.43 28.98
N THR A 88 3.44 -4.70 28.56
CA THR A 88 3.97 -5.82 29.36
C THR A 88 5.02 -6.63 28.61
N VAL A 89 5.86 -7.35 29.36
CA VAL A 89 6.87 -8.27 28.82
C VAL A 89 6.25 -9.39 27.98
N ALA A 90 5.01 -9.80 28.29
CA ALA A 90 4.29 -10.78 27.48
C ALA A 90 3.83 -10.17 26.15
N GLY A 91 3.35 -8.92 26.18
CA GLY A 91 2.96 -8.17 24.99
C GLY A 91 4.13 -7.85 24.06
N GLU A 92 5.36 -7.75 24.58
CA GLU A 92 6.57 -7.47 23.78
C GLU A 92 6.87 -8.54 22.71
N GLN A 93 6.29 -9.74 22.83
CA GLN A 93 6.40 -10.81 21.82
C GLN A 93 5.37 -10.66 20.70
N ASN A 94 4.31 -9.88 20.92
CA ASN A 94 3.24 -9.67 19.97
C ASN A 94 3.44 -8.35 19.23
N TRP A 95 3.02 -8.35 17.97
CA TRP A 95 3.17 -7.23 17.07
C TRP A 95 1.88 -6.98 16.31
N SER A 96 1.53 -5.71 16.16
CA SER A 96 0.40 -5.30 15.33
C SER A 96 0.86 -4.13 14.46
N ILE A 97 1.06 -4.41 13.18
CA ILE A 97 1.43 -3.42 12.18
C ILE A 97 0.22 -3.11 11.30
N ASN A 98 -0.05 -1.82 11.08
CA ASN A 98 -1.11 -1.38 10.18
C ASN A 98 -0.58 -0.46 9.08
N PHE A 99 -1.01 -0.72 7.85
CA PHE A 99 -0.79 0.15 6.70
C PHE A 99 -1.96 1.13 6.54
N GLN A 100 -1.66 2.42 6.56
CA GLN A 100 -2.64 3.47 6.37
C GLN A 100 -3.26 3.42 4.97
N GLY A 101 -4.52 3.82 4.85
CA GLY A 101 -5.19 3.98 3.56
C GLY A 101 -5.30 5.42 3.07
N GLY A 102 -5.90 5.58 1.89
CA GLY A 102 -6.45 6.85 1.42
C GLY A 102 -6.24 7.11 -0.06
N GLY A 103 -6.81 6.24 -0.88
CA GLY A 103 -6.77 6.35 -2.34
C GLY A 103 -5.37 6.15 -2.90
N GLY A 104 -5.13 6.74 -4.06
CA GLY A 104 -3.86 6.72 -4.78
C GLY A 104 -4.01 7.50 -6.06
N CYS A 105 -2.95 7.55 -6.85
CA CYS A 105 -2.95 8.13 -8.19
C CYS A 105 -1.98 7.34 -9.08
N ILE A 106 -2.02 7.54 -10.40
CA ILE A 106 -1.15 6.79 -11.33
C ILE A 106 -0.25 7.73 -12.15
N GLY A 107 -0.78 8.87 -12.58
CA GLY A 107 -0.08 9.80 -13.48
C GLY A 107 -0.60 11.23 -13.31
N GLU A 108 -1.28 11.76 -14.32
CA GLU A 108 -1.79 13.15 -14.29
C GLU A 108 -2.76 13.42 -13.13
N ASP A 109 -3.48 12.39 -12.68
CA ASP A 109 -4.41 12.45 -11.55
C ASP A 109 -3.69 12.72 -10.22
N CYS A 110 -2.36 12.50 -10.14
CA CYS A 110 -1.55 12.89 -8.98
C CYS A 110 -1.52 14.40 -8.76
N ALA A 111 -1.62 15.21 -9.83
CA ALA A 111 -1.72 16.66 -9.67
C ALA A 111 -3.06 17.05 -9.01
N SER A 112 -4.16 16.38 -9.37
CA SER A 112 -5.45 16.61 -8.75
C SER A 112 -5.46 16.18 -7.28
N ARG A 113 -4.81 15.05 -6.97
CA ARG A 113 -4.63 14.57 -5.59
C ARG A 113 -3.89 15.62 -4.76
N TRP A 114 -2.75 16.11 -5.24
CA TRP A 114 -1.99 17.16 -4.55
C TRP A 114 -2.80 18.46 -4.40
N CYS A 115 -3.37 18.97 -5.49
CA CYS A 115 -4.07 20.25 -5.51
C CYS A 115 -5.45 20.25 -4.84
N SER A 116 -5.91 19.11 -4.33
CA SER A 116 -7.12 19.04 -3.51
C SER A 116 -6.93 19.56 -2.06
N GLY A 117 -5.75 20.07 -1.72
CA GLY A 117 -5.44 20.69 -0.43
C GLY A 117 -4.13 20.23 0.22
N GLY A 118 -3.25 19.53 -0.51
CA GLY A 118 -2.00 18.99 0.01
C GLY A 118 -2.23 17.70 0.78
N ASP A 119 -2.48 16.61 0.05
CA ASP A 119 -2.69 15.28 0.64
C ASP A 119 -1.41 14.84 1.37
N ASP A 120 -1.45 14.74 2.71
CA ASP A 120 -0.34 14.16 3.49
C ASP A 120 -0.03 12.72 3.10
N ARG A 121 -0.85 12.11 2.24
CA ARG A 121 -0.53 10.83 1.63
C ARG A 121 0.37 10.91 0.40
N MET A 122 1.00 12.06 0.17
CA MET A 122 2.04 12.29 -0.83
C MET A 122 3.35 12.84 -0.23
N THR A 123 3.41 13.06 1.09
CA THR A 123 4.55 13.68 1.78
C THR A 123 4.57 13.28 3.26
N SER A 124 5.73 13.25 3.90
CA SER A 124 5.83 13.14 5.35
C SER A 124 6.09 14.49 6.04
N SER A 125 6.22 15.59 5.28
CA SER A 125 6.61 16.90 5.81
C SER A 125 5.62 17.48 6.83
N SER A 126 4.35 17.06 6.77
CA SER A 126 3.30 17.43 7.72
C SER A 126 3.05 16.38 8.81
N ALA A 127 3.73 15.23 8.76
CA ALA A 127 3.52 14.15 9.73
C ALA A 127 3.97 14.59 11.13
N PRO A 128 3.10 14.47 12.16
CA PRO A 128 3.42 14.95 13.50
C PRO A 128 4.53 14.12 14.16
N ASP A 129 5.20 14.68 15.18
CA ASP A 129 6.22 13.94 15.95
C ASP A 129 5.63 12.80 16.79
N GLY A 130 4.32 12.85 17.07
CA GLY A 130 3.58 11.82 17.78
C GLY A 130 2.11 11.77 17.38
N SER A 131 1.49 10.61 17.62
CA SER A 131 0.13 10.30 17.16
C SER A 131 -0.71 9.60 18.23
N GLU A 132 -2.02 9.54 17.99
CA GLU A 132 -3.00 8.74 18.73
C GLU A 132 -3.83 7.90 17.75
N PHE A 133 -4.08 6.64 18.10
CA PHE A 133 -4.86 5.73 17.25
C PHE A 133 -5.92 4.99 18.09
N GLU A 134 -7.14 4.92 17.56
CA GLU A 134 -8.26 4.21 18.19
C GLU A 134 -8.40 2.75 17.69
N GLY A 135 -9.51 2.11 18.07
CA GLY A 135 -9.90 0.79 17.59
C GLY A 135 -8.89 -0.30 17.95
N ILE A 136 -8.37 -1.00 16.95
CA ILE A 136 -7.42 -2.11 17.14
C ILE A 136 -6.15 -1.70 17.89
N PHE A 137 -5.74 -0.43 17.80
CA PHE A 137 -4.58 0.10 18.53
C PHE A 137 -4.94 0.74 19.87
N SER A 138 -6.22 0.86 20.20
CA SER A 138 -6.66 1.45 21.46
C SER A 138 -6.21 0.65 22.68
N GLN A 139 -6.01 1.35 23.80
CA GLN A 139 -5.84 0.77 25.14
C GLN A 139 -7.17 0.67 25.91
N ASP A 140 -8.31 0.86 25.25
CA ASP A 140 -9.65 0.66 25.83
C ASP A 140 -9.76 -0.76 26.41
N ALA A 141 -10.37 -0.89 27.60
CA ALA A 141 -10.57 -2.18 28.26
C ALA A 141 -11.47 -3.13 27.45
N ALA A 142 -12.26 -2.61 26.51
CA ALA A 142 -13.03 -3.41 25.57
C ALA A 142 -12.16 -4.06 24.48
N ASN A 143 -10.98 -3.52 24.18
CA ASN A 143 -10.06 -4.13 23.22
C ASN A 143 -9.60 -5.48 23.78
N LEU A 144 -9.86 -6.56 23.03
CA LEU A 144 -9.50 -7.92 23.44
C LEU A 144 -8.01 -8.22 23.21
N ARG A 145 -7.32 -7.39 22.41
CA ARG A 145 -5.90 -7.55 22.07
C ARG A 145 -5.11 -6.23 22.16
N PRO A 146 -5.14 -5.51 23.31
CA PRO A 146 -4.55 -4.18 23.42
C PRO A 146 -3.04 -4.19 23.60
N ASP A 147 -2.45 -5.29 24.09
CA ASP A 147 -1.05 -5.35 24.48
C ASP A 147 -0.17 -6.06 23.43
N ALA A 148 0.45 -5.25 22.59
CA ALA A 148 1.41 -5.63 21.56
C ALA A 148 2.34 -4.44 21.29
N ASN A 149 3.49 -4.69 20.65
CA ASN A 149 4.20 -3.63 19.95
C ASN A 149 3.34 -3.20 18.76
N LYS A 150 3.04 -1.92 18.63
CA LYS A 150 2.15 -1.39 17.59
C LYS A 150 2.92 -0.49 16.66
N VAL A 151 2.67 -0.65 15.37
CA VAL A 151 3.31 0.11 14.30
C VAL A 151 2.23 0.59 13.34
N PHE A 152 2.16 1.90 13.10
CA PHE A 152 1.32 2.49 12.06
C PHE A 152 2.23 3.05 10.98
N LEU A 153 2.17 2.49 9.77
CA LEU A 153 2.97 2.97 8.65
C LEU A 153 2.21 4.07 7.90
N HIS A 154 2.79 5.26 7.86
CA HIS A 154 2.23 6.41 7.15
C HIS A 154 2.26 6.14 5.64
N TYR A 155 1.11 6.29 4.99
CA TYR A 155 0.99 6.04 3.57
C TYR A 155 1.29 7.32 2.81
N CYS A 156 2.48 7.42 2.19
CA CYS A 156 2.87 8.64 1.46
C CYS A 156 3.32 8.39 0.01
N SER A 157 2.99 7.21 -0.54
CA SER A 157 3.49 6.75 -1.85
C SER A 157 2.43 6.69 -2.95
N SER A 158 1.14 6.91 -2.64
CA SER A 158 0.03 6.95 -3.64
C SER A 158 -0.13 5.71 -4.55
N ASP A 159 0.52 4.59 -4.23
CA ASP A 159 0.63 3.39 -5.06
C ASP A 159 0.16 2.08 -4.40
N ASN A 160 -0.69 2.16 -3.36
CA ASN A 160 -1.11 1.04 -2.51
C ASN A 160 0.05 0.21 -1.94
N PHE A 161 1.15 0.86 -1.58
CA PHE A 161 2.38 0.25 -1.06
C PHE A 161 3.04 -0.77 -2.00
N ALA A 162 2.90 -0.58 -3.31
CA ALA A 162 3.39 -1.55 -4.28
C ALA A 162 4.52 -1.01 -5.17
N GLY A 163 4.62 0.31 -5.38
CA GLY A 163 5.55 0.90 -6.34
C GLY A 163 7.02 0.77 -5.93
N GLN A 164 7.90 0.83 -6.94
CA GLN A 164 9.35 0.77 -6.82
C GLN A 164 10.09 1.85 -7.65
N ARG A 165 9.36 2.77 -8.28
CA ARG A 165 9.96 3.75 -9.20
C ARG A 165 10.26 5.07 -8.51
N SER A 166 11.42 5.62 -8.81
CA SER A 166 11.76 7.02 -8.55
C SER A 166 11.72 7.83 -9.83
N ASP A 167 11.63 9.15 -9.67
CA ASP A 167 11.86 10.11 -10.75
C ASP A 167 10.97 9.89 -11.99
N VAL A 168 9.72 9.49 -11.76
CA VAL A 168 8.74 9.25 -12.83
C VAL A 168 8.31 10.58 -13.39
N ILE A 169 8.53 10.77 -14.70
CA ILE A 169 8.13 11.98 -15.42
C ILE A 169 6.67 11.82 -15.87
N VAL A 170 5.80 12.65 -15.32
CA VAL A 170 4.42 12.78 -15.78
C VAL A 170 4.37 13.92 -16.79
N PRO A 171 3.99 13.65 -18.06
CA PRO A 171 4.00 14.66 -19.11
C PRO A 171 3.01 15.78 -18.86
N ALA A 172 3.30 16.96 -19.39
CA ALA A 172 2.38 18.10 -19.34
C ALA A 172 1.05 17.80 -20.06
N THR A 173 -0.03 18.35 -19.52
CA THR A 173 -1.36 18.41 -20.12
C THR A 173 -1.77 19.86 -20.38
N ASP A 174 -2.98 20.08 -20.88
CA ASP A 174 -3.51 21.44 -21.09
C ASP A 174 -3.66 22.23 -19.77
N THR A 175 -3.77 21.54 -18.63
CA THR A 175 -4.05 22.16 -17.32
C THR A 175 -2.98 21.89 -16.27
N THR A 176 -2.02 21.00 -16.55
CA THR A 176 -1.03 20.54 -15.58
C THR A 176 0.36 20.59 -16.22
N PRO A 177 1.37 21.24 -15.61
CA PRO A 177 2.73 21.21 -16.13
C PRO A 177 3.32 19.80 -16.07
N GLU A 178 4.41 19.57 -16.80
CA GLU A 178 5.22 18.36 -16.62
C GLU A 178 5.84 18.39 -15.21
N PHE A 179 5.83 17.24 -14.54
CA PHE A 179 6.42 17.10 -13.22
C PHE A 179 7.02 15.72 -12.98
N LYS A 180 7.84 15.64 -11.94
CA LYS A 180 8.49 14.42 -11.45
C LYS A 180 7.85 13.93 -10.15
N ILE A 181 7.71 12.62 -9.97
CA ILE A 181 7.13 11.99 -8.77
C ILE A 181 7.78 10.64 -8.46
N HIS A 182 7.85 10.24 -7.18
CA HIS A 182 8.33 8.92 -6.75
C HIS A 182 7.14 8.02 -6.36
N PHE A 183 7.18 6.73 -6.68
CA PHE A 183 6.23 5.70 -6.22
C PHE A 183 7.01 4.55 -5.59
N GLN A 184 7.20 4.63 -4.27
CA GLN A 184 8.16 3.78 -3.54
C GLN A 184 7.52 2.89 -2.48
N GLY A 185 6.22 2.64 -2.58
CA GLY A 185 5.46 1.92 -1.57
C GLY A 185 6.04 0.59 -1.11
N ALA A 186 6.57 -0.22 -2.04
CA ALA A 186 7.18 -1.51 -1.70
C ALA A 186 8.53 -1.34 -0.98
N ASN A 187 9.33 -0.35 -1.39
CA ASN A 187 10.59 -0.04 -0.73
C ASN A 187 10.38 0.53 0.68
N ILE A 188 9.33 1.34 0.89
CA ILE A 188 8.92 1.82 2.21
C ILE A 188 8.54 0.64 3.13
N LEU A 189 7.75 -0.33 2.65
CA LEU A 189 7.41 -1.53 3.44
C LEU A 189 8.65 -2.33 3.84
N ASN A 190 9.58 -2.53 2.90
CA ASN A 190 10.83 -3.25 3.16
C ASN A 190 11.67 -2.51 4.21
N ALA A 191 11.87 -1.20 4.07
CA ALA A 191 12.62 -0.39 5.02
C ALA A 191 11.97 -0.34 6.42
N ALA A 192 10.64 -0.32 6.50
CA ALA A 192 9.92 -0.43 7.76
C ALA A 192 10.21 -1.77 8.43
N MET A 193 10.08 -2.89 7.71
CA MET A 193 10.39 -4.21 8.24
C MET A 193 11.86 -4.37 8.62
N ASP A 194 12.80 -3.86 7.81
CA ASP A 194 14.24 -3.84 8.12
C ASP A 194 14.50 -3.13 9.46
N SER A 195 13.85 -1.98 9.66
CA SER A 195 13.94 -1.21 10.90
C SER A 195 13.37 -1.98 12.09
N LEU A 196 12.27 -2.71 11.91
CA LEU A 196 11.69 -3.52 12.99
C LEU A 196 12.57 -4.72 13.33
N GLU A 197 13.17 -5.39 12.34
CA GLU A 197 14.05 -6.55 12.54
C GLU A 197 15.28 -6.28 13.38
N ILE A 198 15.85 -5.07 13.29
CA ILE A 198 16.98 -4.65 14.12
C ILE A 198 16.56 -3.90 15.39
N GLY A 199 15.27 -3.56 15.49
CA GLY A 199 14.70 -2.71 16.53
C GLY A 199 14.65 -1.24 16.11
N ALA A 200 13.55 -0.58 16.46
CA ALA A 200 13.31 0.82 16.08
C ALA A 200 13.39 1.74 17.30
N VAL A 201 13.90 2.96 17.11
CA VAL A 201 13.94 4.02 18.12
C VAL A 201 13.23 5.25 17.54
N SER A 202 12.35 5.87 18.31
CA SER A 202 11.65 7.08 17.87
C SER A 202 12.61 8.24 17.64
N ASP A 203 12.22 9.18 16.77
CA ASP A 203 13.01 10.36 16.42
C ASP A 203 13.38 11.19 17.67
N ASP A 204 12.49 11.23 18.67
CA ASP A 204 12.71 11.91 19.95
C ASP A 204 13.48 11.08 20.99
N GLY A 205 13.83 9.83 20.68
CA GLY A 205 14.56 8.90 21.54
C GLY A 205 13.78 8.38 22.75
N THR A 206 12.47 8.66 22.86
CA THR A 206 11.67 8.32 24.05
C THR A 206 11.05 6.92 24.02
N VAL A 207 10.87 6.33 22.83
CA VAL A 207 10.33 4.99 22.64
C VAL A 207 11.31 4.14 21.85
N SER A 208 11.54 2.91 22.31
CA SER A 208 12.33 1.92 21.60
C SER A 208 11.58 0.59 21.55
N LEU A 209 11.41 0.05 20.35
CA LEU A 209 10.93 -1.30 20.15
C LEU A 209 12.11 -2.28 20.16
N PRO A 210 11.95 -3.48 20.76
CA PRO A 210 12.95 -4.52 20.61
C PRO A 210 13.04 -4.97 19.14
N PRO A 211 14.14 -5.63 18.74
CA PRO A 211 14.21 -6.35 17.47
C PRO A 211 13.02 -7.29 17.28
N LEU A 212 12.49 -7.33 16.05
CA LEU A 212 11.45 -8.27 15.64
C LEU A 212 12.00 -9.69 15.73
N GLY A 213 11.69 -10.38 16.82
CA GLY A 213 12.14 -11.73 17.06
C GLY A 213 11.47 -12.32 18.30
N SER A 214 11.87 -13.55 18.63
CA SER A 214 11.18 -14.43 19.58
C SER A 214 9.76 -14.83 19.15
N ALA A 215 9.27 -15.95 19.67
CA ALA A 215 7.98 -16.50 19.27
C ALA A 215 6.81 -15.63 19.78
N GLY A 216 5.90 -15.24 18.90
CA GLY A 216 4.69 -14.49 19.25
C GLY A 216 3.83 -14.20 18.01
N LEU A 217 2.68 -13.55 18.21
CA LEU A 217 1.74 -13.27 17.12
C LEU A 217 2.09 -11.95 16.42
N PHE A 218 2.27 -12.00 15.10
CA PHE A 218 2.50 -10.86 14.23
C PHE A 218 1.26 -10.61 13.36
N THR A 219 0.48 -9.60 13.71
CA THR A 219 -0.72 -9.19 12.99
C THR A 219 -0.37 -8.09 11.99
N ILE A 220 -0.60 -8.36 10.71
CA ILE A 220 -0.43 -7.41 9.61
C ILE A 220 -1.81 -6.96 9.16
N SER A 221 -2.12 -5.69 9.32
CA SER A 221 -3.40 -5.12 8.89
C SER A 221 -3.22 -3.99 7.90
N GLY A 222 -4.28 -3.70 7.15
CA GLY A 222 -4.31 -2.54 6.27
C GLY A 222 -5.73 -2.06 6.04
N THR A 223 -5.90 -0.74 5.98
CA THR A 223 -7.19 -0.10 5.74
C THR A 223 -7.23 0.53 4.35
N SER A 224 -8.32 0.36 3.60
CA SER A 224 -8.48 0.95 2.25
C SER A 224 -7.29 0.62 1.33
N ALA A 225 -6.57 1.62 0.81
CA ALA A 225 -5.32 1.45 0.05
C ALA A 225 -4.28 0.58 0.78
N GLY A 226 -4.21 0.64 2.11
CA GLY A 226 -3.38 -0.23 2.95
C GLY A 226 -3.83 -1.69 2.95
N CYS A 227 -5.12 -2.00 2.77
CA CYS A 227 -5.51 -3.38 2.45
C CYS A 227 -4.99 -3.80 1.07
N GLY A 228 -4.83 -2.87 0.13
CA GLY A 228 -4.15 -3.12 -1.14
C GLY A 228 -2.67 -3.53 -0.96
N ALA A 229 -2.04 -3.10 0.14
CA ALA A 229 -0.73 -3.60 0.56
C ALA A 229 -0.83 -5.03 1.09
N VAL A 230 -1.80 -5.31 1.98
CA VAL A 230 -2.06 -6.67 2.49
C VAL A 230 -2.29 -7.65 1.34
N SER A 231 -3.06 -7.28 0.32
CA SER A 231 -3.30 -8.15 -0.83
C SER A 231 -2.04 -8.42 -1.65
N LYS A 232 -1.17 -7.42 -1.87
CA LYS A 232 -0.01 -7.56 -2.78
C LYS A 232 1.29 -8.00 -2.10
N GLN A 233 1.38 -7.78 -0.80
CA GLN A 233 2.63 -7.88 -0.03
C GLN A 233 2.46 -8.73 1.24
N GLY A 234 1.21 -9.05 1.63
CA GLY A 234 0.91 -9.74 2.87
C GLY A 234 1.65 -11.06 3.01
N ASP A 235 1.73 -11.86 1.93
CA ASP A 235 2.45 -13.12 1.93
C ASP A 235 3.95 -12.93 2.13
N ARG A 236 4.57 -12.02 1.38
CA ARG A 236 6.00 -11.69 1.52
C ARG A 236 6.35 -11.24 2.95
N LEU A 237 5.52 -10.39 3.55
CA LEU A 237 5.70 -9.90 4.92
C LEU A 237 5.46 -11.00 5.96
N ALA A 238 4.46 -11.85 5.74
CA ALA A 238 4.18 -12.98 6.61
C ALA A 238 5.31 -14.01 6.58
N ALA A 239 5.82 -14.36 5.38
CA ALA A 239 6.96 -15.26 5.22
C ALA A 239 8.20 -14.73 5.97
N ARG A 240 8.46 -13.42 5.85
CA ARG A 240 9.54 -12.73 6.57
C ARG A 240 9.37 -12.86 8.10
N ALA A 241 8.19 -12.52 8.64
CA ALA A 241 7.92 -12.62 10.07
C ALA A 241 7.98 -14.08 10.60
N LYS A 242 7.48 -15.06 9.84
CA LYS A 242 7.60 -16.49 10.17
C LYS A 242 9.04 -16.95 10.21
N GLY A 243 9.89 -16.45 9.31
CA GLY A 243 11.33 -16.71 9.30
C GLY A 243 12.02 -16.31 10.62
N LEU A 244 11.43 -15.35 11.35
CA LEU A 244 11.88 -14.88 12.66
C LEU A 244 11.23 -15.62 13.84
N GLY A 245 10.34 -16.58 13.58
CA GLY A 245 9.67 -17.42 14.58
C GLY A 245 8.26 -16.97 14.96
N HIS A 246 7.67 -15.99 14.27
CA HIS A 246 6.32 -15.54 14.55
C HIS A 246 5.25 -16.44 13.93
N THR A 247 4.10 -16.54 14.60
CA THR A 247 2.85 -16.89 13.93
C THR A 247 2.25 -15.63 13.32
N THR A 248 1.70 -15.70 12.12
CA THR A 248 1.19 -14.52 11.41
C THR A 248 -0.31 -14.57 11.20
N GLN A 249 -0.93 -13.39 11.13
CA GLN A 249 -2.32 -13.20 10.71
C GLN A 249 -2.42 -11.94 9.87
N LEU A 250 -3.20 -11.99 8.79
CA LEU A 250 -3.48 -10.84 7.95
C LEU A 250 -4.89 -10.30 8.23
N ILE A 251 -5.08 -8.98 8.10
CA ILE A 251 -6.38 -8.31 8.19
C ILE A 251 -6.50 -7.26 7.08
N CYS A 252 -7.47 -7.43 6.19
CA CYS A 252 -7.88 -6.41 5.23
C CYS A 252 -9.15 -5.72 5.72
N ASP A 253 -9.18 -4.38 5.74
CA ASP A 253 -10.37 -3.59 6.04
C ASP A 253 -10.68 -2.58 4.93
N GLY A 254 -11.83 -2.74 4.27
CA GLY A 254 -12.38 -1.73 3.37
C GLY A 254 -11.74 -1.69 1.98
N ASN A 255 -11.41 -2.85 1.40
CA ASN A 255 -10.92 -2.95 0.02
C ASN A 255 -11.24 -4.30 -0.64
N PHE A 256 -12.46 -4.82 -0.47
CA PHE A 256 -12.94 -6.01 -1.20
C PHE A 256 -14.07 -5.59 -2.14
N THR A 257 -13.73 -5.32 -3.40
CA THR A 257 -14.69 -4.80 -4.40
C THR A 257 -15.41 -5.94 -5.14
N PRO A 258 -16.57 -5.70 -5.77
CA PRO A 258 -17.15 -6.65 -6.71
C PRO A 258 -16.14 -6.95 -7.83
N ASP A 259 -15.75 -8.21 -7.95
CA ASP A 259 -15.02 -8.69 -9.13
C ASP A 259 -15.99 -8.81 -10.32
N ILE A 260 -15.44 -8.83 -11.53
CA ILE A 260 -16.15 -8.89 -12.81
C ILE A 260 -17.26 -9.96 -12.84
N PRO A 261 -17.05 -11.22 -12.37
CA PRO A 261 -18.10 -12.23 -12.41
C PRO A 261 -19.30 -11.94 -11.50
N PHE A 262 -19.13 -11.08 -10.50
CA PHE A 262 -20.18 -10.71 -9.55
C PHE A 262 -20.88 -9.39 -9.90
N LEU A 263 -20.54 -8.79 -11.04
CA LEU A 263 -21.26 -7.64 -11.60
C LEU A 263 -22.43 -8.10 -12.49
N PRO A 264 -23.50 -7.27 -12.60
CA PRO A 264 -24.55 -7.45 -13.59
C PRO A 264 -24.00 -7.79 -15.00
N ASP A 265 -24.61 -8.79 -15.65
CA ASP A 265 -24.23 -9.26 -16.98
C ASP A 265 -24.74 -8.31 -18.08
N ASP A 266 -24.15 -7.13 -18.15
CA ASP A 266 -24.40 -6.12 -19.18
C ASP A 266 -23.13 -5.37 -19.60
N ASN A 267 -23.27 -4.40 -20.50
CA ASN A 267 -22.15 -3.65 -21.10
C ASN A 267 -21.32 -2.84 -20.09
N ARG A 268 -21.86 -2.52 -18.91
CA ARG A 268 -21.11 -1.84 -17.85
C ARG A 268 -19.99 -2.75 -17.32
N ARG A 269 -20.16 -4.07 -17.37
CA ARG A 269 -19.14 -5.04 -16.92
C ARG A 269 -17.89 -4.97 -17.80
N ASP A 270 -18.07 -4.94 -19.11
CA ASP A 270 -16.96 -4.83 -20.07
C ASP A 270 -16.24 -3.48 -19.92
N THR A 271 -16.97 -2.42 -19.58
CA THR A 271 -16.40 -1.09 -19.28
C THR A 271 -15.47 -1.15 -18.07
N VAL A 272 -15.90 -1.82 -16.99
CA VAL A 272 -15.06 -2.01 -15.78
C VAL A 272 -13.83 -2.85 -16.11
N ALA A 273 -13.98 -3.95 -16.86
CA ALA A 273 -12.86 -4.80 -17.25
C ALA A 273 -11.81 -4.04 -18.06
N ALA A 274 -12.23 -3.24 -19.05
CA ALA A 274 -11.33 -2.42 -19.84
C ALA A 274 -10.61 -1.34 -19.00
N ALA A 275 -11.30 -0.74 -18.02
CA ALA A 275 -10.71 0.22 -17.10
C ALA A 275 -9.62 -0.43 -16.21
N LEU A 276 -9.85 -1.64 -15.72
CA LEU A 276 -8.86 -2.40 -14.94
C LEU A 276 -7.60 -2.72 -15.77
N GLU A 277 -7.77 -3.17 -17.01
CA GLU A 277 -6.65 -3.47 -17.91
C GLU A 277 -5.86 -2.21 -18.33
N SER A 278 -6.55 -1.09 -18.53
CA SER A 278 -5.90 0.19 -18.79
C SER A 278 -5.10 0.68 -17.56
N ALA A 279 -5.70 0.60 -16.37
CA ALA A 279 -5.03 0.96 -15.12
C ALA A 279 -3.81 0.07 -14.83
N TRP A 280 -3.88 -1.22 -15.15
CA TRP A 280 -2.75 -2.14 -15.06
C TRP A 280 -1.56 -1.67 -15.90
N SER A 281 -1.80 -1.31 -17.16
CA SER A 281 -0.75 -0.86 -18.07
C SER A 281 -0.08 0.41 -17.56
N ALA A 282 -0.89 1.40 -17.15
CA ALA A 282 -0.39 2.67 -16.61
C ALA A 282 0.39 2.49 -15.29
N ARG A 283 -0.05 1.58 -14.40
CA ARG A 283 0.69 1.26 -13.17
C ARG A 283 2.01 0.57 -13.45
N ASN A 284 2.08 -0.33 -14.42
CA ASN A 284 3.36 -0.95 -14.80
C ASN A 284 4.34 0.09 -15.34
N GLU A 285 3.83 1.08 -16.07
CA GLU A 285 4.63 2.18 -16.58
C GLU A 285 5.08 3.13 -15.48
N ASN A 286 4.21 3.51 -14.54
CA ASN A 286 4.55 4.56 -13.57
C ASN A 286 5.03 4.03 -12.22
N HIS A 287 4.49 2.90 -11.73
CA HIS A 287 4.81 2.40 -10.40
C HIS A 287 5.77 1.22 -10.40
N ASP A 288 5.75 0.40 -11.47
CA ASP A 288 6.38 -0.94 -11.50
C ASP A 288 6.10 -1.74 -10.21
N PRO A 289 4.82 -2.05 -9.94
CA PRO A 289 4.43 -2.47 -8.61
C PRO A 289 4.79 -3.93 -8.32
N LEU A 290 5.33 -4.20 -7.13
CA LEU A 290 5.42 -5.54 -6.58
C LEU A 290 4.02 -6.06 -6.24
N ARG A 291 3.71 -7.23 -6.77
CA ARG A 291 2.43 -7.92 -6.58
C ARG A 291 2.64 -9.24 -5.86
N ASP A 292 1.53 -9.89 -5.53
CA ASP A 292 1.55 -11.22 -4.95
C ASP A 292 2.12 -12.21 -5.98
N GLU A 293 3.17 -12.93 -5.57
CA GLU A 293 3.88 -13.85 -6.45
C GLU A 293 2.97 -14.98 -6.94
N SER A 294 2.14 -15.56 -6.07
CA SER A 294 1.27 -16.68 -6.43
C SER A 294 0.24 -16.27 -7.48
N CYS A 295 -0.24 -15.02 -7.42
CA CYS A 295 -1.14 -14.47 -8.41
C CYS A 295 -0.45 -14.28 -9.77
N ILE A 296 0.73 -13.66 -9.79
CA ILE A 296 1.45 -13.38 -11.03
C ILE A 296 1.92 -14.67 -11.72
N GLU A 297 2.32 -15.68 -10.94
CA GLU A 297 2.69 -16.99 -11.47
C GLU A 297 1.51 -17.71 -12.14
N LEU A 298 0.29 -17.54 -11.60
CA LEU A 298 -0.91 -18.18 -12.15
C LEU A 298 -1.50 -17.39 -13.33
N GLN A 299 -1.64 -16.08 -13.19
CA GLN A 299 -2.37 -15.20 -14.10
C GLN A 299 -1.55 -14.75 -15.31
N THR A 300 -1.19 -15.71 -16.16
CA THR A 300 -0.40 -15.43 -17.37
C THR A 300 -1.21 -14.79 -18.50
N GLU A 301 -2.52 -15.03 -18.56
CA GLU A 301 -3.41 -14.48 -19.60
C GLU A 301 -4.12 -13.19 -19.17
N ALA A 302 -4.38 -13.02 -17.87
CA ALA A 302 -5.08 -11.86 -17.31
C ALA A 302 -4.36 -11.31 -16.07
N PRO A 303 -3.08 -10.91 -16.17
CA PRO A 303 -2.27 -10.51 -15.01
C PRO A 303 -2.83 -9.29 -14.26
N TRP A 304 -3.65 -8.47 -14.93
CA TRP A 304 -4.38 -7.35 -14.32
C TRP A 304 -5.26 -7.76 -13.13
N ARG A 305 -5.66 -9.03 -13.03
CA ARG A 305 -6.38 -9.56 -11.85
C ARG A 305 -5.57 -9.43 -10.56
N CYS A 306 -4.24 -9.46 -10.65
CA CYS A 306 -3.36 -9.31 -9.50
C CYS A 306 -3.30 -7.88 -8.94
N ASP A 307 -3.93 -6.91 -9.62
CA ASP A 307 -4.18 -5.57 -9.09
C ASP A 307 -5.55 -5.42 -8.41
N VAL A 308 -6.43 -6.41 -8.53
CA VAL A 308 -7.78 -6.41 -7.95
C VAL A 308 -7.71 -7.05 -6.56
N PRO A 309 -7.84 -6.28 -5.46
CA PRO A 309 -7.60 -6.82 -4.13
C PRO A 309 -8.58 -7.94 -3.75
N SER A 310 -9.87 -7.85 -4.11
CA SER A 310 -10.84 -8.92 -3.82
C SER A 310 -10.48 -10.25 -4.46
N TYR A 311 -9.96 -10.21 -5.68
CA TYR A 311 -9.46 -11.39 -6.38
C TYR A 311 -8.28 -12.02 -5.64
N VAL A 312 -7.28 -11.21 -5.27
CA VAL A 312 -6.07 -11.72 -4.59
C VAL A 312 -6.41 -12.24 -3.19
N LEU A 313 -7.19 -11.49 -2.42
CA LEU A 313 -7.60 -11.85 -1.05
C LEU A 313 -8.44 -13.13 -1.00
N ALA A 314 -9.23 -13.41 -2.04
CA ALA A 314 -10.07 -14.60 -2.10
C ALA A 314 -9.32 -15.84 -2.59
N ASN A 315 -8.25 -15.70 -3.39
CA ASN A 315 -7.66 -16.83 -4.12
C ASN A 315 -6.17 -17.08 -3.80
N HIS A 316 -5.41 -16.04 -3.46
CA HIS A 316 -3.94 -16.03 -3.58
C HIS A 316 -3.18 -15.79 -2.28
N ILE A 317 -3.86 -15.63 -1.14
CA ILE A 317 -3.17 -15.59 0.14
C ILE A 317 -2.77 -17.02 0.54
N THR A 318 -1.46 -17.26 0.63
CA THR A 318 -0.88 -18.59 0.84
C THR A 318 -0.08 -18.71 2.13
N GLU A 319 0.49 -17.61 2.62
CA GLU A 319 1.39 -17.67 3.76
C GLU A 319 0.62 -17.62 5.07
N SER A 320 -0.40 -16.79 5.18
CA SER A 320 -1.03 -16.53 6.47
C SER A 320 -2.54 -16.61 6.37
N PRO A 321 -3.25 -17.02 7.44
CA PRO A 321 -4.69 -16.77 7.52
C PRO A 321 -4.97 -15.29 7.27
N ILE A 322 -6.12 -15.02 6.65
CA ILE A 322 -6.58 -13.67 6.31
C ILE A 322 -8.00 -13.46 6.84
N PHE A 323 -8.21 -12.30 7.45
CA PHE A 323 -9.50 -11.76 7.82
C PHE A 323 -9.85 -10.61 6.89
N VAL A 324 -11.03 -10.65 6.28
CA VAL A 324 -11.54 -9.61 5.38
C VAL A 324 -12.74 -8.94 6.02
N ARG A 325 -12.62 -7.64 6.27
CA ARG A 325 -13.74 -6.78 6.61
C ARG A 325 -14.10 -5.89 5.43
N MET A 326 -15.36 -5.92 5.01
CA MET A 326 -15.86 -5.09 3.92
C MET A 326 -17.31 -4.71 4.16
N ASP A 327 -17.62 -3.41 4.12
CA ASP A 327 -19.00 -2.97 4.25
C ASP A 327 -19.74 -3.11 2.92
N LEU A 328 -20.90 -3.76 2.92
CA LEU A 328 -21.71 -3.93 1.71
C LEU A 328 -22.17 -2.59 1.13
N GLY A 329 -22.27 -1.55 1.96
CA GLY A 329 -22.66 -0.21 1.57
C GLY A 329 -21.51 0.80 1.52
N ASP A 330 -20.25 0.35 1.43
CA ASP A 330 -19.06 1.21 1.42
C ASP A 330 -19.19 2.37 0.41
N PRO A 331 -19.34 3.63 0.88
CA PRO A 331 -19.61 4.76 -0.01
C PRO A 331 -18.37 5.19 -0.80
N THR A 332 -17.17 4.96 -0.28
CA THR A 332 -15.94 5.38 -0.94
C THR A 332 -15.68 4.52 -2.17
N ILE A 333 -15.85 3.21 -2.04
CA ILE A 333 -15.66 2.27 -3.14
C ILE A 333 -16.87 2.28 -4.09
N SER A 334 -18.10 2.30 -3.56
CA SER A 334 -19.30 2.23 -4.39
C SER A 334 -19.38 3.41 -5.37
N ASN A 335 -18.88 4.59 -5.01
CA ASN A 335 -18.87 5.76 -5.89
C ASN A 335 -18.17 5.50 -7.23
N ASN A 336 -17.11 4.69 -7.25
CA ASN A 336 -16.43 4.34 -8.51
C ASN A 336 -17.34 3.50 -9.43
N TYR A 337 -18.17 2.63 -8.87
CA TYR A 337 -19.14 1.85 -9.63
C TYR A 337 -20.37 2.69 -10.01
N ILE A 338 -20.85 3.56 -9.12
CA ILE A 338 -21.98 4.44 -9.39
C ILE A 338 -21.66 5.42 -10.53
N ASN A 339 -20.44 5.96 -10.57
CA ASN A 339 -19.96 6.79 -11.67
C ASN A 339 -19.92 6.04 -13.02
N ASN A 340 -19.87 4.70 -12.99
CA ASN A 340 -19.98 3.81 -14.16
C ASN A 340 -21.42 3.29 -14.39
N GLY A 341 -22.40 3.89 -13.72
CA GLY A 341 -23.83 3.60 -13.95
C GLY A 341 -24.39 2.42 -13.16
N TYR A 342 -23.68 1.89 -12.16
CA TYR A 342 -24.23 0.91 -11.22
C TYR A 342 -25.04 1.59 -10.10
N THR A 343 -25.93 0.84 -9.47
CA THR A 343 -26.66 1.26 -8.26
C THR A 343 -25.93 0.82 -7.00
N GLU A 344 -26.21 1.47 -5.86
CA GLU A 344 -25.73 1.02 -4.54
C GLU A 344 -26.12 -0.45 -4.26
N ALA A 345 -27.31 -0.88 -4.70
CA ALA A 345 -27.78 -2.24 -4.50
C ALA A 345 -27.04 -3.26 -5.37
N GLU A 346 -26.71 -2.92 -6.62
CA GLU A 346 -25.90 -3.77 -7.49
C GLU A 346 -24.48 -3.91 -6.94
N PHE A 347 -23.87 -2.82 -6.48
CA PHE A 347 -22.57 -2.85 -5.81
C PHE A 347 -22.60 -3.75 -4.58
N ALA A 348 -23.55 -3.53 -3.66
CA ALA A 348 -23.69 -4.31 -2.45
C ALA A 348 -23.86 -5.81 -2.77
N THR A 349 -24.66 -6.13 -3.79
CA THR A 349 -24.92 -7.52 -4.21
C THR A 349 -23.64 -8.16 -4.73
N GLY A 350 -22.88 -7.47 -5.58
CA GLY A 350 -21.61 -7.99 -6.08
C GLY A 350 -20.55 -8.19 -4.99
N VAL A 351 -20.44 -7.27 -4.03
CA VAL A 351 -19.56 -7.44 -2.86
C VAL A 351 -19.99 -8.66 -2.06
N ARG A 352 -21.28 -8.75 -1.73
CA ARG A 352 -21.84 -9.83 -0.92
C ARG A 352 -21.62 -11.20 -1.56
N ASP A 353 -21.92 -11.33 -2.85
CA ASP A 353 -21.82 -12.60 -3.55
C ASP A 353 -20.35 -13.04 -3.70
N GLY A 354 -19.44 -12.09 -3.92
CA GLY A 354 -18.00 -12.35 -3.92
C GLY A 354 -17.48 -12.82 -2.56
N LEU A 355 -17.93 -12.20 -1.46
CA LEU A 355 -17.56 -12.61 -0.10
C LEU A 355 -18.14 -13.99 0.26
N ILE A 356 -19.39 -14.27 -0.13
CA ILE A 356 -19.99 -15.60 0.07
C ILE A 356 -19.17 -16.65 -0.68
N SER A 357 -18.88 -16.40 -1.96
CA SER A 357 -18.05 -17.27 -2.80
C SER A 357 -16.69 -17.54 -2.15
N ALA A 358 -16.01 -16.49 -1.65
CA ALA A 358 -14.74 -16.64 -0.96
C ALA A 358 -14.85 -17.47 0.34
N SER A 359 -15.84 -17.20 1.18
CA SER A 359 -16.04 -17.93 2.46
C SER A 359 -16.39 -19.41 2.28
N GLN A 360 -16.97 -19.78 1.14
CA GLN A 360 -17.35 -21.16 0.82
C GLN A 360 -16.23 -21.92 0.09
N GLY A 361 -15.12 -21.25 -0.22
CA GLY A 361 -14.05 -21.81 -1.04
C GLY A 361 -14.48 -22.03 -2.50
N THR A 362 -15.55 -21.39 -2.95
CA THR A 362 -16.08 -21.48 -4.32
C THR A 362 -15.69 -20.23 -5.11
N GLY A 363 -14.48 -19.72 -4.87
CA GLY A 363 -13.92 -18.51 -5.48
C GLY A 363 -13.99 -18.52 -7.01
N ILE A 364 -13.51 -17.45 -7.62
CA ILE A 364 -13.36 -17.39 -9.08
C ILE A 364 -12.37 -18.46 -9.55
N GLU A 365 -11.41 -18.79 -8.68
CA GLU A 365 -10.43 -19.85 -8.86
C GLU A 365 -10.35 -20.72 -7.62
N GLN A 366 -9.55 -21.79 -7.67
CA GLN A 366 -9.36 -22.65 -6.50
C GLN A 366 -8.59 -21.88 -5.43
N PRO A 367 -9.19 -21.58 -4.27
CA PRO A 367 -8.55 -20.73 -3.28
C PRO A 367 -7.48 -21.49 -2.50
N MET A 368 -6.38 -20.81 -2.22
CA MET A 368 -5.27 -21.37 -1.42
C MET A 368 -5.58 -21.37 0.09
N ALA A 369 -6.44 -20.46 0.53
CA ALA A 369 -6.96 -20.39 1.89
C ALA A 369 -8.39 -19.82 1.90
N ILE A 370 -9.21 -20.21 2.88
CA ILE A 370 -10.55 -19.66 3.05
C ILE A 370 -10.46 -18.45 4.01
N PRO A 371 -10.84 -17.23 3.57
CA PRO A 371 -10.80 -16.05 4.42
C PRO A 371 -11.87 -16.10 5.52
N ALA A 372 -11.52 -15.57 6.69
CA ALA A 372 -12.49 -15.16 7.69
C ALA A 372 -13.16 -13.85 7.24
N ILE A 373 -14.48 -13.70 7.42
CA ILE A 373 -15.23 -12.55 6.86
C ILE A 373 -16.11 -11.88 7.91
N PHE A 374 -16.04 -10.55 7.94
CA PHE A 374 -16.97 -9.67 8.66
C PHE A 374 -17.48 -8.57 7.73
N ALA A 375 -18.72 -8.68 7.28
CA ALA A 375 -19.26 -7.83 6.21
C ALA A 375 -20.63 -7.23 6.58
N PRO A 376 -20.63 -6.13 7.37
CA PRO A 376 -21.85 -5.42 7.74
C PRO A 376 -22.37 -4.58 6.57
N ALA A 377 -23.60 -4.07 6.70
CA ALA A 377 -24.18 -3.11 5.75
C ALA A 377 -24.38 -1.74 6.43
N CYS A 378 -23.29 -1.16 6.94
CA CYS A 378 -23.28 0.06 7.76
C CYS A 378 -22.84 1.32 7.02
N ARG A 379 -22.58 1.23 5.72
CA ARG A 379 -22.10 2.33 4.88
C ARG A 379 -20.82 2.97 5.40
N ARG A 380 -19.89 2.18 5.93
CA ARG A 380 -18.61 2.64 6.48
C ARG A 380 -17.43 2.10 5.70
N HIS A 381 -16.58 3.00 5.20
CA HIS A 381 -15.41 2.62 4.41
C HIS A 381 -14.39 1.78 5.21
N VAL A 382 -13.93 2.29 6.37
CA VAL A 382 -12.97 1.59 7.24
C VAL A 382 -13.48 1.55 8.68
N ALA A 383 -13.16 0.51 9.43
CA ALA A 383 -13.65 0.29 10.78
C ALA A 383 -12.56 0.08 11.83
N LEU A 384 -11.38 -0.43 11.46
CA LEU A 384 -10.32 -0.85 12.40
C LEU A 384 -9.83 0.24 13.35
N PHE A 385 -9.90 1.52 12.94
CA PHE A 385 -9.37 2.66 13.70
C PHE A 385 -10.47 3.65 14.13
N SER A 386 -11.69 3.15 14.31
CA SER A 386 -12.80 3.96 14.82
C SER A 386 -13.50 3.22 15.94
N ARG A 387 -13.90 3.94 17.00
CA ARG A 387 -14.73 3.34 18.05
C ARG A 387 -16.03 2.74 17.49
N ALA A 388 -16.76 3.53 16.71
CA ALA A 388 -18.04 3.14 16.12
C ALA A 388 -17.94 1.90 15.22
N GLY A 389 -16.85 1.77 14.45
CA GLY A 389 -16.60 0.64 13.57
C GLY A 389 -16.06 -0.60 14.29
N PHE A 390 -15.12 -0.43 15.21
CA PHE A 390 -14.39 -1.54 15.82
C PHE A 390 -15.10 -2.14 17.04
N PHE A 391 -15.67 -1.28 17.91
CA PHE A 391 -16.27 -1.70 19.18
C PHE A 391 -17.80 -1.73 19.16
N GLU A 392 -18.44 -0.97 18.28
CA GLU A 392 -19.90 -0.75 18.35
C GLU A 392 -20.67 -1.31 17.15
N THR A 393 -20.00 -1.54 16.01
CA THR A 393 -20.62 -2.23 14.88
C THR A 393 -20.58 -3.71 15.12
N SER A 394 -21.75 -4.33 15.05
CA SER A 394 -21.93 -5.75 15.32
C SER A 394 -22.76 -6.44 14.25
N MET A 395 -22.65 -7.76 14.21
CA MET A 395 -23.43 -8.64 13.36
C MET A 395 -23.98 -9.81 14.16
N THR A 396 -25.21 -10.18 13.87
CA THR A 396 -25.83 -11.37 14.45
C THR A 396 -25.47 -12.59 13.61
N ASP A 397 -24.91 -13.63 14.24
CA ASP A 397 -24.61 -14.90 13.58
C ASP A 397 -25.84 -15.82 13.41
N GLU A 398 -25.66 -16.98 12.79
CA GLU A 398 -26.75 -17.95 12.56
C GLU A 398 -27.39 -18.49 13.85
N LEU A 399 -26.70 -18.39 14.98
CA LEU A 399 -27.16 -18.81 16.30
C LEU A 399 -27.85 -17.67 17.07
N GLY A 400 -27.94 -16.48 16.48
CA GLY A 400 -28.50 -15.30 17.14
C GLY A 400 -27.54 -14.61 18.09
N VAL A 401 -26.24 -14.92 18.05
CA VAL A 401 -25.22 -14.29 18.89
C VAL A 401 -24.69 -13.05 18.17
N GLU A 402 -24.71 -11.93 18.88
CA GLU A 402 -24.16 -10.67 18.41
C GLU A 402 -22.63 -10.65 18.60
N GLN A 403 -21.90 -10.30 17.54
CA GLN A 403 -20.45 -10.21 17.53
C GLN A 403 -20.01 -8.87 16.95
N THR A 404 -19.18 -8.13 17.69
CA THR A 404 -18.53 -6.91 17.18
C THR A 404 -17.35 -7.27 16.26
N LEU A 405 -16.79 -6.27 15.55
CA LEU A 405 -15.55 -6.50 14.78
C LEU A 405 -14.39 -6.94 15.69
N ASN A 406 -14.28 -6.36 16.90
CA ASN A 406 -13.32 -6.78 17.92
C ASN A 406 -13.50 -8.25 18.35
N ASP A 407 -14.74 -8.70 18.57
CA ASP A 407 -15.03 -10.11 18.90
C ASP A 407 -14.68 -11.05 17.73
N ALA A 408 -15.05 -10.67 16.51
CA ALA A 408 -14.79 -11.45 15.31
C ALA A 408 -13.28 -11.61 15.05
N ILE A 409 -12.49 -10.54 15.23
CA ILE A 409 -11.03 -10.60 15.11
C ILE A 409 -10.42 -11.46 16.22
N ASP A 410 -10.95 -11.44 17.44
CA ASP A 410 -10.48 -12.31 18.52
C ASP A 410 -10.80 -13.79 18.29
N LEU A 411 -11.98 -14.12 17.75
CA LEU A 411 -12.32 -15.48 17.33
C LEU A 411 -11.37 -15.97 16.23
N TYR A 412 -11.19 -15.16 15.20
CA TYR A 412 -10.23 -15.41 14.12
C TYR A 412 -8.80 -15.60 14.66
N ALA A 413 -8.39 -14.77 15.63
CA ALA A 413 -7.09 -14.86 16.25
C ALA A 413 -6.82 -16.23 16.90
N ARG A 414 -7.87 -16.84 17.44
CA ARG A 414 -7.88 -18.16 18.08
C ARG A 414 -8.05 -19.30 17.08
N GLY A 415 -8.08 -19.02 15.78
CA GLY A 415 -8.28 -20.01 14.72
C GLY A 415 -9.71 -20.51 14.60
N LEU A 416 -10.69 -19.78 15.13
CA LEU A 416 -12.10 -20.11 15.01
C LEU A 416 -12.68 -19.53 13.70
N PRO A 417 -13.62 -20.24 13.05
CA PRO A 417 -14.22 -19.77 11.81
C PRO A 417 -15.06 -18.51 12.06
N VAL A 418 -14.98 -17.56 11.13
CA VAL A 418 -15.80 -16.35 11.13
C VAL A 418 -16.29 -16.13 9.70
N ALA A 419 -17.60 -16.15 9.50
CA ALA A 419 -18.24 -15.84 8.23
C ALA A 419 -19.55 -15.09 8.50
N LEU A 420 -19.42 -13.80 8.81
CA LEU A 420 -20.53 -12.91 9.11
C LEU A 420 -20.74 -12.01 7.89
N ILE A 421 -21.77 -12.27 7.10
CA ILE A 421 -22.08 -11.50 5.88
C ILE A 421 -23.55 -11.07 5.91
N ASP A 422 -23.81 -9.76 5.85
CA ASP A 422 -25.16 -9.21 5.94
C ASP A 422 -26.01 -9.54 4.68
N THR A 423 -27.30 -9.27 4.79
CA THR A 423 -28.27 -9.41 3.70
C THR A 423 -28.45 -8.09 2.93
N ILE A 424 -29.11 -8.19 1.78
CA ILE A 424 -29.52 -7.04 0.96
C ILE A 424 -31.03 -7.17 0.72
N PRO A 425 -31.88 -6.33 1.34
CA PRO A 425 -31.55 -5.25 2.27
C PRO A 425 -30.99 -5.78 3.61
N ARG A 426 -30.28 -4.92 4.35
CA ARG A 426 -29.68 -5.19 5.66
C ARG A 426 -30.67 -5.82 6.63
N SER A 427 -30.25 -6.89 7.33
CA SER A 427 -31.03 -7.51 8.41
C SER A 427 -30.19 -8.05 9.58
N LEU A 428 -28.87 -8.18 9.43
CA LEU A 428 -28.01 -8.83 10.42
C LEU A 428 -27.13 -7.84 11.20
N SER A 429 -26.72 -6.72 10.59
CA SER A 429 -25.83 -5.76 11.26
C SER A 429 -26.57 -4.79 12.16
N SER A 430 -25.93 -4.40 13.26
CA SER A 430 -26.19 -3.19 14.04
C SER A 430 -25.01 -2.23 13.83
N CYS A 431 -25.28 -0.96 13.55
CA CYS A 431 -24.22 0.01 13.24
C CYS A 431 -23.99 0.90 14.45
N GLY A 432 -22.76 0.91 14.94
CA GLY A 432 -22.30 1.92 15.90
C GLY A 432 -22.44 3.32 15.31
N ASN A 433 -22.81 4.28 16.15
CA ASN A 433 -23.06 5.67 15.76
C ASN A 433 -21.77 6.48 15.68
#